data_AF-A0A6A5EYF2-F1
#
_entry.id   AF-A0A6A5EYF2-F1
#
_cell.length_a   1.000
_cell.length_b   1.000
_cell.length_c   1.000
_cell.angle_alpha   90.00
_cell.angle_beta   90.00
_cell.angle_gamma   90.00
#
_symmetry.space_group_name_H-M   'P 1'
#
loop_
_entity.id
_entity.type
_entity.pdbx_description
1 polymer ?
#
loop_
_entity_poly.entity_id
_entity_poly.type
_entity_poly.pdbx_seq_one_letter_code
_entity_poly.pdbx_strand_id
1 'polypeptide(L)'
;MDFTLEFPRPITPNVVLGDLESWVSGEHGFVVFTLGTMVSDLPEETTSVFLEAFRQIPQKVIWRYTGQVPDSFPENVKLMKWVPQNDLLAHPGARAFITHAGSHGLFEGLCHAVPMVMMPFLGDQADNAVRLASRGAGVVLDIFRHHYRGLLQGLNEVINDTR
;
A
#
# COMPACT_ATOMS: atom_id res chain seq x y z
N MET A 1 33.90 -22.57 17.64
CA MET A 1 32.48 -22.15 17.58
C MET A 1 32.17 -21.91 16.12
N ASP A 2 31.29 -22.71 15.57
CA ASP A 2 30.90 -22.68 14.16
C ASP A 2 29.70 -21.74 14.01
N PHE A 3 29.92 -20.59 13.36
CA PHE A 3 28.90 -19.55 13.17
C PHE A 3 27.96 -19.84 11.99
N THR A 4 28.09 -20.99 11.32
CA THR A 4 27.35 -21.29 10.08
C THR A 4 25.94 -21.86 10.29
N LEU A 5 25.52 -22.12 11.54
CA LEU A 5 24.21 -22.72 11.86
C LEU A 5 23.18 -21.75 12.45
N GLU A 6 23.53 -20.48 12.68
CA GLU A 6 22.57 -19.43 13.09
C GLU A 6 22.12 -18.58 11.89
N PHE A 7 21.85 -19.20 10.74
CA PHE A 7 21.04 -18.50 9.76
C PHE A 7 19.67 -18.23 10.40
N PRO A 8 19.19 -16.97 10.44
CA PRO A 8 17.83 -16.71 10.86
C PRO A 8 16.92 -17.53 9.96
N ARG A 9 16.20 -18.48 10.55
CA ARG A 9 15.20 -19.24 9.80
C ARG A 9 14.19 -18.21 9.28
N PRO A 10 13.84 -18.25 7.98
CA PRO A 10 12.76 -17.43 7.48
C PRO A 10 11.55 -17.65 8.39
N ILE A 11 11.05 -16.57 8.96
CA ILE A 11 9.75 -16.61 9.63
C ILE A 11 8.77 -17.09 8.56
N THR A 12 7.93 -18.07 8.86
CA THR A 12 6.92 -18.50 7.89
C THR A 12 6.11 -17.28 7.44
N PRO A 13 5.81 -17.13 6.14
CA PRO A 13 4.97 -16.03 5.66
C PRO A 13 3.70 -15.98 6.52
N ASN A 14 3.30 -14.78 6.95
CA ASN A 14 2.06 -14.48 7.72
C ASN A 14 2.09 -14.65 9.24
N VAL A 15 3.20 -15.04 9.89
CA VAL A 15 3.24 -15.15 11.37
C VAL A 15 2.91 -13.82 12.09
N VAL A 16 3.23 -12.70 11.46
CA VAL A 16 3.04 -11.35 12.03
C VAL A 16 1.65 -10.79 11.75
N LEU A 17 0.86 -11.40 10.85
CA LEU A 17 -0.47 -10.88 10.53
C LEU A 17 -1.43 -11.01 11.72
N GLY A 18 -1.33 -12.09 12.51
CA GLY A 18 -2.09 -12.26 13.75
C GLY A 18 -3.58 -11.91 13.57
N ASP A 19 -4.06 -10.93 14.34
CA ASP A 19 -5.44 -10.44 14.28
C ASP A 19 -5.85 -9.81 12.93
N LEU A 20 -4.88 -9.42 12.09
CA LEU A 20 -5.16 -8.88 10.75
C LEU A 20 -5.58 -9.96 9.76
N GLU A 21 -5.24 -11.22 9.98
CA GLU A 21 -5.52 -12.32 9.03
C GLU A 21 -7.01 -12.39 8.68
N SER A 22 -7.86 -12.33 9.71
CA SER A 22 -9.32 -12.31 9.55
C SER A 22 -9.82 -11.10 8.75
N TRP A 23 -9.13 -9.96 8.87
CA TRP A 23 -9.46 -8.76 8.14
C TRP A 23 -9.02 -8.86 6.68
N VAL A 24 -7.82 -9.34 6.39
CA VAL A 24 -7.29 -9.39 5.02
C VAL A 24 -7.80 -10.56 4.20
N SER A 25 -8.42 -11.54 4.87
CA SER A 25 -9.17 -12.61 4.23
C SER A 25 -10.39 -12.07 3.48
N GLY A 26 -10.63 -12.54 2.26
CA GLY A 26 -11.80 -12.19 1.47
C GLY A 26 -11.61 -12.43 -0.03
N GLU A 27 -12.72 -12.49 -0.77
CA GLU A 27 -12.75 -12.80 -2.20
C GLU A 27 -12.10 -11.69 -3.05
N HIS A 28 -12.32 -10.43 -2.70
CA HIS A 28 -11.83 -9.30 -3.48
C HIS A 28 -10.36 -8.93 -3.19
N GLY A 29 -9.76 -9.53 -2.15
CA GLY A 29 -8.44 -9.14 -1.66
C GLY A 29 -8.42 -7.75 -0.99
N PHE A 30 -7.24 -7.17 -0.87
CA PHE A 30 -7.04 -5.89 -0.19
C PHE A 30 -5.92 -5.05 -0.80
N VAL A 31 -5.95 -3.77 -0.44
CA VAL A 31 -4.96 -2.75 -0.79
C VAL A 31 -4.16 -2.38 0.46
N VAL A 32 -2.84 -2.29 0.31
CA VAL A 32 -1.96 -1.73 1.34
C VAL A 32 -1.68 -0.28 0.99
N PHE A 33 -1.88 0.64 1.93
CA PHE A 33 -1.62 2.07 1.74
C PHE A 33 -0.72 2.63 2.84
N THR A 34 0.46 3.11 2.46
CA THR A 34 1.37 3.81 3.36
C THR A 34 2.32 4.74 2.61
N LEU A 35 2.55 5.92 3.19
CA LEU A 35 3.41 6.96 2.62
C LEU A 35 4.78 7.01 3.30
N GLY A 36 5.21 5.89 3.90
CA GLY A 36 6.46 5.81 4.65
C GLY A 36 6.35 6.42 6.04
N THR A 37 7.46 6.50 6.77
CA THR A 37 7.47 6.92 8.18
C THR A 37 7.39 8.43 8.38
N MET A 38 7.82 9.21 7.38
CA MET A 38 7.93 10.67 7.46
C MET A 38 6.60 11.40 7.25
N VAL A 39 5.63 10.75 6.62
CA VAL A 39 4.27 11.28 6.45
C VAL A 39 3.40 10.68 7.53
N SER A 40 2.98 11.52 8.47
CA SER A 40 2.10 11.12 9.56
C SER A 40 0.65 11.00 9.09
N ASP A 41 0.23 11.95 8.26
CA ASP A 41 -1.13 12.19 7.83
C ASP A 41 -1.15 13.07 6.58
N LEU A 42 -2.34 13.19 5.99
CA LEU A 42 -2.61 14.02 4.82
C LEU A 42 -3.56 15.14 5.22
N PRO A 43 -3.53 16.30 4.51
CA PRO A 43 -4.55 17.32 4.68
C PRO A 43 -5.96 16.73 4.59
N GLU A 44 -6.91 17.30 5.33
CA GLU A 44 -8.28 16.79 5.41
C GLU A 44 -8.92 16.59 4.03
N GLU A 45 -8.77 17.58 3.14
CA GLU A 45 -9.26 17.51 1.76
C GLU A 45 -8.70 16.30 1.00
N THR A 46 -7.38 16.08 1.10
CA THR A 46 -6.72 14.93 0.47
C THR A 46 -7.19 13.62 1.11
N THR A 47 -7.32 13.56 2.44
CA THR A 47 -7.84 12.40 3.16
C THR A 47 -9.26 12.05 2.70
N SER A 48 -10.14 13.03 2.53
CA SER A 48 -11.50 12.83 2.00
C SER A 48 -11.49 12.26 0.58
N VAL A 49 -10.57 12.70 -0.28
CA VAL A 49 -10.41 12.15 -1.64
C VAL A 49 -10.07 10.66 -1.60
N PHE A 50 -9.16 10.22 -0.72
CA PHE A 50 -8.84 8.80 -0.56
C PHE A 50 -10.02 8.00 -0.01
N LEU A 51 -10.67 8.48 1.05
CA LEU A 51 -11.83 7.80 1.64
C LEU A 51 -12.97 7.65 0.64
N GLU A 52 -13.23 8.67 -0.18
CA GLU A 52 -14.25 8.59 -1.23
C GLU A 52 -13.85 7.57 -2.31
N ALA A 53 -12.59 7.53 -2.75
CA ALA A 53 -12.15 6.52 -3.70
C ALA A 53 -12.25 5.09 -3.13
N PHE A 54 -11.86 4.90 -1.87
CA PHE A 54 -11.92 3.59 -1.21
C PHE A 54 -13.34 3.09 -0.99
N ARG A 55 -14.31 4.00 -0.80
CA ARG A 55 -15.74 3.63 -0.72
C ARG A 55 -16.25 2.97 -2.01
N GLN A 56 -15.63 3.27 -3.16
CA GLN A 56 -16.08 2.81 -4.48
C GLN A 56 -15.46 1.47 -4.90
N ILE A 57 -14.51 0.93 -4.14
CA ILE A 57 -13.84 -0.33 -4.46
C ILE A 57 -14.30 -1.47 -3.52
N PRO A 58 -14.44 -2.71 -4.03
CA PRO A 58 -14.82 -3.85 -3.20
C PRO A 58 -13.66 -4.38 -2.33
N GLN A 59 -12.42 -3.98 -2.62
CA GLN A 59 -11.24 -4.36 -1.83
C GLN A 59 -11.31 -3.73 -0.44
N LYS A 60 -10.81 -4.47 0.55
CA LYS A 60 -10.48 -3.88 1.85
C LYS A 60 -9.21 -3.04 1.72
N VAL A 61 -9.03 -2.06 2.59
CA VAL A 61 -7.87 -1.17 2.58
C VAL A 61 -7.24 -1.16 3.97
N ILE A 62 -5.95 -1.48 4.05
CA ILE A 62 -5.14 -1.24 5.24
C ILE A 62 -4.35 0.03 5.01
N TRP A 63 -4.64 1.06 5.81
CA TRP A 63 -4.01 2.37 5.67
C TRP A 63 -3.21 2.72 6.91
N ARG A 64 -1.89 2.88 6.75
CA ARG A 64 -1.05 3.51 7.77
C ARG A 64 -1.41 5.01 7.89
N TYR A 65 -2.05 5.38 9.00
CA TYR A 65 -2.49 6.74 9.28
C TYR A 65 -2.25 7.06 10.75
N THR A 66 -1.47 8.12 11.02
CA THR A 66 -1.07 8.52 12.37
C THR A 66 -1.59 9.90 12.78
N GLY A 67 -2.37 10.56 11.93
CA GLY A 67 -3.05 11.82 12.24
C GLY A 67 -4.33 11.64 13.05
N GLN A 68 -5.14 12.69 13.09
CA GLN A 68 -6.46 12.65 13.72
C GLN A 68 -7.39 11.76 12.89
N VAL A 69 -7.89 10.70 13.53
CA VAL A 69 -8.86 9.76 12.94
C VAL A 69 -10.12 10.54 12.56
N PRO A 70 -10.59 10.47 11.30
CA PRO A 70 -11.85 11.10 10.90
C PRO A 70 -13.04 10.49 11.65
N ASP A 71 -14.06 11.30 11.94
CA ASP A 71 -15.27 10.86 12.65
C ASP A 71 -16.03 9.73 11.92
N SER A 72 -15.88 9.66 10.59
CA SER A 72 -16.46 8.62 9.75
C SER A 72 -15.53 8.27 8.59
N PHE A 73 -15.32 6.97 8.37
CA PHE A 73 -14.61 6.41 7.22
C PHE A 73 -15.32 5.12 6.75
N PRO A 74 -15.12 4.70 5.48
CA PRO A 74 -15.80 3.52 4.93
C PRO A 74 -15.47 2.23 5.70
N GLU A 75 -16.45 1.32 5.78
CA GLU A 75 -16.31 0.04 6.51
C GLU A 75 -15.21 -0.86 5.94
N ASN A 76 -14.85 -0.70 4.66
CA ASN A 76 -13.76 -1.44 4.04
C ASN A 76 -12.37 -0.87 4.35
N VAL A 77 -12.26 0.21 5.12
CA VAL A 77 -10.98 0.84 5.48
C VAL A 77 -10.61 0.54 6.93
N LYS A 78 -9.40 0.03 7.15
CA LYS A 78 -8.80 -0.14 8.48
C LYS A 78 -7.60 0.79 8.63
N LEU A 79 -7.76 1.79 9.49
CA LEU A 79 -6.67 2.71 9.85
C LEU A 79 -5.76 2.07 10.90
N MET A 80 -4.45 2.19 10.71
CA MET A 80 -3.45 1.64 11.61
C MET A 80 -2.30 2.63 11.84
N LYS A 81 -1.78 2.71 13.07
CA LYS A 81 -0.59 3.51 13.35
C LYS A 81 0.69 2.87 12.79
N TRP A 82 0.70 1.54 12.70
CA TRP A 82 1.79 0.75 12.16
C TRP A 82 1.23 -0.40 11.33
N VAL A 83 1.90 -0.71 10.22
CA VAL A 83 1.45 -1.71 9.25
C VAL A 83 2.61 -2.70 9.05
N PRO A 84 2.39 -4.02 9.23
CA PRO A 84 3.40 -5.03 8.88
C PRO A 84 3.48 -5.16 7.35
N GLN A 85 4.09 -4.16 6.70
CA GLN A 85 4.03 -3.92 5.26
C GLN A 85 4.50 -5.14 4.45
N ASN A 86 5.70 -5.64 4.74
CA ASN A 86 6.27 -6.78 4.01
C ASN A 86 5.40 -8.04 4.13
N ASP A 87 4.85 -8.34 5.31
CA ASP A 87 3.98 -9.50 5.51
C ASP A 87 2.64 -9.34 4.77
N LEU A 88 2.07 -8.14 4.77
CA LEU A 88 0.85 -7.84 4.02
C LEU A 88 1.07 -7.91 2.51
N LEU A 89 2.21 -7.45 2.02
CA LEU A 89 2.57 -7.55 0.60
C LEU A 89 2.84 -9.01 0.20
N ALA A 90 3.37 -9.83 1.11
CA ALA A 90 3.58 -11.27 0.87
C ALA A 90 2.28 -12.08 0.86
N HIS A 91 1.18 -11.55 1.39
CA HIS A 91 -0.07 -12.27 1.51
C HIS A 91 -0.79 -12.38 0.13
N PRO A 92 -1.32 -13.55 -0.25
CA PRO A 92 -1.89 -13.80 -1.59
C PRO A 92 -3.12 -12.95 -1.95
N GLY A 93 -3.78 -12.38 -0.93
CA GLY A 93 -4.88 -11.43 -1.07
C GLY A 93 -4.45 -9.98 -1.39
N ALA A 94 -3.16 -9.65 -1.37
CA ALA A 94 -2.70 -8.32 -1.76
C ALA A 94 -3.00 -8.08 -3.26
N ARG A 95 -3.64 -6.95 -3.57
CA ARG A 95 -4.03 -6.59 -4.94
C ARG A 95 -3.38 -5.32 -5.45
N ALA A 96 -3.11 -4.37 -4.56
CA ALA A 96 -2.39 -3.16 -4.91
C ALA A 96 -1.64 -2.60 -3.71
N PHE A 97 -0.56 -1.89 -4.01
CA PHE A 97 0.21 -1.15 -3.03
C PHE A 97 0.26 0.34 -3.37
N ILE A 98 -0.39 1.17 -2.56
CA ILE A 98 -0.30 2.63 -2.66
C ILE A 98 0.87 3.09 -1.81
N THR A 99 1.85 3.74 -2.45
CA THR A 99 3.15 4.05 -1.84
C THR A 99 3.67 5.42 -2.23
N HIS A 100 4.39 6.06 -1.32
CA HIS A 100 5.20 7.25 -1.63
C HIS A 100 6.43 7.00 -2.54
N ALA A 101 6.62 5.77 -3.03
CA ALA A 101 7.75 5.38 -3.87
C ALA A 101 9.14 5.50 -3.21
N GLY A 102 9.21 5.36 -1.89
CA GLY A 102 10.48 5.17 -1.19
C GLY A 102 11.14 3.82 -1.55
N SER A 103 12.47 3.82 -1.68
CA SER A 103 13.26 2.67 -2.15
C SER A 103 12.93 1.34 -1.47
N HIS A 104 12.75 1.32 -0.14
CA HIS A 104 12.45 0.10 0.61
C HIS A 104 11.05 -0.47 0.29
N GLY A 105 10.03 0.39 0.27
CA GLY A 105 8.67 -0.05 -0.05
C GLY A 105 8.56 -0.55 -1.50
N LEU A 106 9.23 0.10 -2.44
CA LEU A 106 9.28 -0.38 -3.83
C LEU A 106 9.94 -1.75 -3.93
N PHE A 107 11.02 -1.98 -3.20
CA PHE A 107 11.67 -3.29 -3.19
C PHE A 107 10.74 -4.39 -2.67
N GLU A 108 10.05 -4.16 -1.55
CA GLU A 108 9.08 -5.11 -1.00
C GLU A 108 7.91 -5.37 -1.97
N GLY A 109 7.34 -4.31 -2.56
CA GLY A 109 6.26 -4.43 -3.54
C GLY A 109 6.67 -5.26 -4.76
N LEU A 110 7.89 -5.04 -5.27
CA LEU A 110 8.44 -5.82 -6.39
C LEU A 110 8.74 -7.27 -6.00
N CYS A 111 9.31 -7.51 -4.82
CA CYS A 111 9.63 -8.86 -4.35
C CYS A 111 8.40 -9.76 -4.28
N HIS A 112 7.24 -9.18 -3.94
CA HIS A 112 5.97 -9.90 -3.86
C HIS A 112 5.07 -9.72 -5.08
N ALA A 113 5.58 -9.10 -6.15
CA ALA A 113 4.87 -8.85 -7.40
C ALA A 113 3.50 -8.12 -7.22
N VAL A 114 3.41 -7.22 -6.24
CA VAL A 114 2.21 -6.43 -5.99
C VAL A 114 2.27 -5.15 -6.85
N PRO A 115 1.29 -4.90 -7.73
CA PRO A 115 1.30 -3.72 -8.59
C PRO A 115 1.03 -2.45 -7.77
N MET A 116 1.64 -1.33 -8.17
CA MET A 116 1.77 -0.14 -7.32
C MET A 116 1.07 1.09 -7.87
N VAL A 117 0.40 1.85 -6.99
CA VAL A 117 0.06 3.25 -7.22
C VAL A 117 1.12 4.10 -6.51
N MET A 118 2.00 4.71 -7.28
CA MET A 118 3.16 5.44 -6.76
C MET A 118 2.86 6.93 -6.72
N MET A 119 3.02 7.52 -5.54
CA MET A 119 2.72 8.92 -5.25
C MET A 119 3.94 9.62 -4.66
N PRO A 120 4.94 9.99 -5.46
CA PRO A 120 6.16 10.60 -4.94
C PRO A 120 5.93 12.03 -4.47
N PHE A 121 6.66 12.46 -3.42
CA PHE A 121 6.60 13.82 -2.87
C PHE A 121 7.97 14.48 -2.73
N LEU A 122 8.97 13.71 -2.28
CA LEU A 122 10.24 14.25 -1.80
C LEU A 122 11.43 13.38 -2.23
N GLY A 123 12.57 14.02 -2.45
CA GLY A 123 13.84 13.33 -2.68
C GLY A 123 13.87 12.46 -3.93
N ASP A 124 14.36 11.23 -3.77
CA ASP A 124 14.56 10.23 -4.84
C ASP A 124 13.25 9.57 -5.33
N GLN A 125 12.15 9.77 -4.62
CA GLN A 125 10.88 9.08 -4.86
C GLN A 125 10.36 9.24 -6.29
N ALA A 126 10.50 10.43 -6.89
CA ALA A 126 10.03 10.68 -8.24
C ALA A 126 10.82 9.91 -9.30
N ASP A 127 12.15 9.86 -9.16
CA ASP A 127 13.01 9.07 -10.05
C ASP A 127 12.71 7.57 -9.92
N ASN A 128 12.56 7.10 -8.67
CA ASN A 128 12.17 5.71 -8.42
C ASN A 128 10.82 5.38 -9.08
N ALA A 129 9.79 6.21 -8.86
CA ALA A 129 8.46 6.00 -9.40
C ALA A 129 8.46 5.90 -10.93
N VAL A 130 9.16 6.80 -11.62
CA VAL A 130 9.28 6.79 -13.09
C VAL A 130 10.01 5.53 -13.58
N ARG A 131 11.09 5.12 -12.91
CA ARG A 131 11.84 3.90 -13.26
C ARG A 131 11.02 2.63 -13.12
N LEU A 132 10.16 2.54 -12.12
CA LEU A 132 9.31 1.36 -11.92
C LEU A 132 8.06 1.38 -12.80
N ALA A 133 7.45 2.55 -13.00
CA ALA A 133 6.33 2.69 -13.93
C ALA A 133 6.74 2.36 -15.37
N SER A 134 7.92 2.80 -15.82
CA SER A 134 8.46 2.45 -17.15
C SER A 134 8.75 0.96 -17.33
N ARG A 135 8.78 0.18 -16.23
CA ARG A 135 8.92 -1.28 -16.23
C ARG A 135 7.59 -2.00 -16.02
N GLY A 136 6.46 -1.28 -16.04
CA GLY A 136 5.12 -1.86 -15.90
C GLY A 136 4.71 -2.17 -14.46
N ALA A 137 5.52 -1.83 -13.45
CA ALA A 137 5.25 -2.19 -12.05
C ALA A 137 4.11 -1.39 -11.40
N GLY A 138 3.53 -0.41 -12.11
CA GLY A 138 2.46 0.42 -11.58
C GLY A 138 2.23 1.71 -12.34
N VAL A 139 1.47 2.61 -11.73
CA VAL A 139 1.15 3.95 -12.23
C VAL A 139 1.70 5.03 -11.30
N VAL A 140 1.97 6.21 -11.83
CA VAL A 140 2.43 7.37 -11.03
C VAL A 140 1.31 8.40 -10.95
N LEU A 141 0.99 8.82 -9.73
CA LEU A 141 -0.06 9.79 -9.42
C LEU A 141 0.48 10.91 -8.51
N ASP A 142 0.33 12.18 -8.90
CA ASP A 142 0.48 13.36 -8.02
C ASP A 142 -0.64 13.46 -6.96
N ILE A 143 -0.33 13.01 -5.74
CA ILE A 143 -1.25 13.02 -4.59
C ILE A 143 -2.00 14.34 -4.32
N PHE A 144 -1.44 15.50 -4.65
CA PHE A 144 -2.06 16.80 -4.34
C PHE A 144 -2.89 17.35 -5.51
N ARG A 145 -2.80 16.73 -6.68
CA ARG A 145 -3.51 17.16 -7.89
C ARG A 145 -4.57 16.18 -8.37
N HIS A 146 -4.88 15.17 -7.58
CA HIS A 146 -5.88 14.16 -7.95
C HIS A 146 -7.22 14.38 -7.28
N HIS A 147 -8.25 14.07 -8.06
CA HIS A 147 -9.60 13.83 -7.56
C HIS A 147 -9.81 12.33 -7.36
N TYR A 148 -10.85 11.98 -6.59
CA TYR A 148 -11.19 10.58 -6.28
C TYR A 148 -11.32 9.71 -7.54
N ARG A 149 -11.76 10.27 -8.66
CA ARG A 149 -11.86 9.59 -9.96
C ARG A 149 -10.51 9.16 -10.53
N GLY A 150 -9.50 10.03 -10.44
CA GLY A 150 -8.15 9.72 -10.92
C GLY A 150 -7.50 8.63 -10.07
N LEU A 151 -7.67 8.70 -8.76
CA LEU A 151 -7.24 7.65 -7.84
C LEU A 151 -7.95 6.32 -8.11
N LEU A 152 -9.28 6.34 -8.26
CA LEU A 152 -10.07 5.15 -8.57
C LEU A 152 -9.67 4.54 -9.92
N GLN A 153 -9.41 5.36 -10.93
CA GLN A 153 -8.90 4.90 -12.22
C GLN A 153 -7.53 4.22 -12.06
N GLY A 154 -6.58 4.86 -11.38
CA GLY A 154 -5.26 4.29 -11.14
C GLY A 154 -5.31 2.99 -10.35
N LEU A 155 -6.19 2.89 -9.35
CA LEU A 155 -6.44 1.66 -8.59
C LEU A 155 -7.03 0.56 -9.47
N ASN A 156 -8.06 0.87 -10.27
CA ASN A 156 -8.66 -0.09 -11.17
C ASN A 156 -7.69 -0.56 -12.25
N GLU A 157 -6.81 0.32 -12.73
CA GLU A 157 -5.74 -0.01 -13.66
C GLU A 157 -4.79 -1.03 -13.01
N VAL A 158 -4.24 -0.75 -11.82
CA VAL A 158 -3.28 -1.69 -11.22
C VAL A 158 -3.92 -2.99 -10.72
N ILE A 159 -5.20 -2.98 -10.33
CA ILE A 159 -5.88 -4.16 -9.79
C ILE A 159 -6.35 -5.11 -10.91
N ASN A 160 -6.82 -4.56 -12.05
CA ASN A 160 -7.47 -5.37 -13.08
C ASN A 160 -6.63 -5.57 -14.35
N ASP A 161 -5.55 -4.80 -14.54
CA ASP A 161 -4.70 -4.93 -15.72
C ASP A 161 -3.74 -6.14 -15.54
N THR A 162 -4.04 -7.25 -16.21
CA THR A 162 -3.13 -8.38 -16.36
C THR A 162 -2.03 -8.00 -17.34
N ARG A 163 -1.00 -7.32 -16.86
CA ARG A 163 0.22 -7.00 -17.62
C ARG A 163 1.19 -8.17 -17.67
#